data_AF-A0A0C9VW61-F1
#
_entry.id   AF-A0A0C9VW61-F1
#
_cell.length_a   1.000
_cell.length_b   1.000
_cell.length_c   1.000
_cell.angle_alpha   90.00
_cell.angle_beta   90.00
_cell.angle_gamma   90.00
#
_symmetry.space_group_name_H-M   'P 1'
#
loop_
_entity.id
_entity.type
_entity.pdbx_description
1 polymer ?
#
loop_
_entity_poly.entity_id
_entity_poly.type
_entity_poly.pdbx_seq_one_letter_code
_entity_poly.pdbx_strand_id
1 'polypeptide(L)'
;MNIVIGYRDGISQPYINIEDEPSAALPGQMVINPGVLVQGKAGDPKAEDSAVQRPNYGLSRNGSILVYRHLKQLVPEFDTFLHDTVVASLPIITHPQSAQLDDEIQKRADYLGARLVGRWKSGLPVVFTPKEGNDFPVDDRETGSDPQRNNDFIFDKVNDQLDQSKCPFAAHIRKTTPRNDIPAANGERSAILRAGIPYGPEVTPDERQAKKTSYERGLSFVCYQSALSPGFVFMQKVWCNNQTFIVPKAGFDPIVGQALKDTPNPTRFMTGWDADKLESDLTFSQEFVISQGGEYFFSPSMTVLKAISRLSQLASLRHRALEFEKTRPFEVNIREVGEVSGVLWMFITQEARFEGYKGMDPAEIPQFEPGARDVHAERLLQEAGIKEYEFAAVLD
;
A
#
# COMPACT_ATOMS: atom_id res chain seq x y z
N MET A 1 0.76 16.14 2.10
CA MET A 1 1.85 15.49 2.87
C MET A 1 1.34 14.11 3.26
N ASN A 2 2.03 13.03 2.93
CA ASN A 2 1.59 11.69 3.33
C ASN A 2 1.83 11.56 4.85
N ILE A 3 0.75 11.33 5.60
CA ILE A 3 0.78 11.23 7.06
C ILE A 3 0.21 9.86 7.47
N VAL A 4 0.98 9.11 8.25
CA VAL A 4 0.56 7.82 8.83
C VAL A 4 0.58 8.01 10.34
N ILE A 5 -0.56 7.82 11.00
CA ILE A 5 -0.77 8.00 12.44
C ILE A 5 -0.24 9.33 13.01
N GLY A 6 -0.21 10.39 12.20
CA GLY A 6 0.32 11.71 12.58
C GLY A 6 1.80 11.95 12.24
N TYR A 7 2.48 10.99 11.62
CA TYR A 7 3.91 11.05 11.25
C TYR A 7 4.10 11.21 9.76
N ARG A 8 5.09 12.01 9.35
CA ARG A 8 5.50 12.15 7.95
C ARG A 8 5.93 10.81 7.36
N ASP A 9 5.34 10.45 6.23
CA ASP A 9 5.64 9.24 5.49
C ASP A 9 6.31 9.54 4.12
N GLY A 10 6.83 8.51 3.45
CA GLY A 10 7.46 8.58 2.13
C GLY A 10 8.93 8.97 2.13
N ILE A 11 9.60 9.00 3.29
CA ILE A 11 10.99 9.46 3.44
C ILE A 11 12.00 8.41 2.92
N SER A 12 11.98 7.21 3.51
CA SER A 12 12.95 6.15 3.19
C SER A 12 12.35 5.18 2.18
N GLN A 13 12.94 5.17 0.98
CA GLN A 13 12.65 4.24 -0.11
C GLN A 13 13.98 3.71 -0.65
N PRO A 14 14.05 2.46 -1.15
CA PRO A 14 15.26 1.98 -1.79
C PRO A 14 15.55 2.76 -3.08
N TYR A 15 16.83 3.04 -3.34
CA TYR A 15 17.31 3.51 -4.62
C TYR A 15 17.59 2.32 -5.54
N ILE A 16 17.02 2.33 -6.74
CA ILE A 16 17.23 1.26 -7.71
C ILE A 16 18.52 1.52 -8.46
N ASN A 17 19.49 0.61 -8.34
CA ASN A 17 20.74 0.68 -9.09
C ASN A 17 20.47 0.37 -10.56
N ILE A 18 20.52 1.38 -11.42
CA ILE A 18 20.39 1.23 -12.87
C ILE A 18 21.82 1.18 -13.42
N GLU A 19 22.17 0.06 -14.07
CA GLU A 19 23.46 -0.09 -14.75
C GLU A 19 23.70 1.08 -15.71
N ASP A 20 24.94 1.54 -15.77
CA ASP A 20 25.41 2.64 -16.63
C ASP A 20 24.88 4.05 -16.31
N GLU A 21 24.14 4.24 -15.21
CA GLU A 21 23.72 5.56 -14.72
C GLU A 21 24.47 5.96 -13.43
N PRO A 22 24.94 7.21 -13.29
CA PRO A 22 25.47 7.70 -12.02
C PRO A 22 24.44 7.57 -10.90
N SER A 23 24.85 7.07 -9.74
CA SER A 23 23.96 6.96 -8.59
C SER A 23 23.49 8.34 -8.13
N ALA A 24 22.17 8.55 -8.11
CA ALA A 24 21.51 9.69 -7.49
C ALA A 24 20.92 9.34 -6.12
N ALA A 25 21.45 8.28 -5.47
CA ALA A 25 21.01 7.88 -4.14
C ALA A 25 21.28 9.00 -3.12
N LEU A 26 20.27 9.29 -2.29
CA LEU A 26 20.41 10.22 -1.18
C LEU A 26 21.31 9.63 -0.07
N PRO A 27 21.92 10.46 0.79
CA PRO A 27 22.67 9.99 1.95
C PRO A 27 21.87 9.00 2.82
N GLY A 28 22.50 7.87 3.15
CA GLY A 28 21.90 6.76 3.90
C GLY A 28 20.78 5.98 3.17
N GLN A 29 20.49 6.28 1.91
CA GLN A 29 19.50 5.54 1.11
C GLN A 29 20.05 4.17 0.71
N MET A 30 19.27 3.11 0.99
CA MET A 30 19.65 1.75 0.59
C MET A 30 19.64 1.63 -0.95
N VAL A 31 20.76 1.21 -1.52
CA VAL A 31 20.87 0.89 -2.95
C VAL A 31 20.57 -0.60 -3.15
N ILE A 32 19.69 -0.91 -4.10
CA ILE A 32 19.25 -2.28 -4.39
C ILE A 32 19.40 -2.61 -5.87
N ASN A 33 19.58 -3.88 -6.19
CA ASN A 33 19.47 -4.35 -7.57
C ASN A 33 18.00 -4.23 -8.06
N PRO A 34 17.76 -3.93 -9.36
CA PRO A 34 16.39 -3.74 -9.87
C PRO A 34 15.49 -4.96 -9.71
N GLY A 35 16.08 -6.16 -9.73
CA GLY A 35 15.39 -7.44 -9.59
C GLY A 35 14.72 -7.66 -8.24
N VAL A 36 15.11 -6.90 -7.21
CA VAL A 36 14.42 -6.89 -5.92
C VAL A 36 12.98 -6.35 -6.07
N LEU A 37 12.76 -5.40 -6.99
CA LEU A 37 11.43 -4.81 -7.23
C LEU A 37 10.79 -5.30 -8.54
N VAL A 38 11.59 -5.58 -9.57
CA VAL A 38 11.13 -5.83 -10.93
C VAL A 38 11.53 -7.24 -11.37
N GLN A 39 10.53 -8.07 -11.65
CA GLN A 39 10.73 -9.45 -12.06
C GLN A 39 11.55 -9.57 -13.37
N GLY A 40 12.55 -10.45 -13.35
CA GLY A 40 13.42 -10.76 -14.48
C GLY A 40 14.56 -9.76 -14.74
N LYS A 41 14.88 -8.93 -13.74
CA LYS A 41 16.09 -8.09 -13.69
C LYS A 41 17.14 -8.71 -12.75
N ALA A 42 18.36 -8.18 -12.76
CA ALA A 42 19.45 -8.64 -11.87
C ALA A 42 19.03 -8.52 -10.39
N GLY A 43 19.33 -9.52 -9.57
CA GLY A 43 18.91 -9.58 -8.16
C GLY A 43 17.47 -10.05 -7.93
N ASP A 44 16.79 -10.57 -8.95
CA ASP A 44 15.49 -11.22 -8.79
C ASP A 44 15.66 -12.58 -8.08
N PRO A 45 15.04 -12.81 -6.91
CA PRO A 45 15.18 -14.07 -6.17
C PRO A 45 14.84 -15.33 -6.99
N LYS A 46 13.95 -15.23 -7.99
CA LYS A 46 13.69 -16.37 -8.90
C LYS A 46 14.86 -16.64 -9.85
N ALA A 47 15.58 -15.61 -10.29
CA ALA A 47 16.75 -15.82 -11.16
C ALA A 47 17.87 -16.56 -10.42
N GLU A 48 17.88 -16.48 -9.07
CA GLU A 48 18.84 -17.15 -8.19
C GLU A 48 18.36 -18.51 -7.67
N ASP A 49 17.05 -18.74 -7.50
CA ASP A 49 16.45 -19.99 -7.00
C ASP A 49 15.50 -20.64 -8.02
N SER A 50 15.94 -21.76 -8.60
CA SER A 50 15.21 -22.55 -9.60
C SER A 50 13.94 -23.22 -9.07
N ALA A 51 13.74 -23.27 -7.74
CA ALA A 51 12.52 -23.79 -7.12
C ALA A 51 11.34 -22.82 -7.23
N VAL A 52 11.59 -21.52 -7.46
CA VAL A 52 10.52 -20.53 -7.66
C VAL A 52 9.98 -20.63 -9.08
N GLN A 53 9.00 -21.51 -9.31
CA GLN A 53 8.32 -21.57 -10.60
C GLN A 53 7.41 -20.35 -10.77
N ARG A 54 7.72 -19.48 -11.75
CA ARG A 54 6.70 -18.55 -12.29
C ARG A 54 6.07 -19.20 -13.52
N PRO A 55 4.78 -19.53 -13.48
CA PRO A 55 4.08 -19.98 -14.67
C PRO A 55 4.13 -18.84 -15.69
N ASN A 56 4.84 -19.06 -16.79
CA ASN A 56 4.99 -18.13 -17.90
C ASN A 56 5.85 -16.88 -17.64
N TYR A 57 7.17 -17.06 -17.54
CA TYR A 57 8.16 -15.98 -17.37
C TYR A 57 8.04 -14.85 -18.40
N GLY A 58 7.54 -15.13 -19.60
CA GLY A 58 7.29 -14.11 -20.62
C GLY A 58 6.24 -13.07 -20.21
N LEU A 59 5.21 -13.47 -19.45
CA LEU A 59 4.15 -12.57 -18.97
C LEU A 59 4.50 -11.84 -17.68
N SER A 60 5.48 -12.34 -16.93
CA SER A 60 5.86 -11.78 -15.64
C SER A 60 7.10 -10.88 -15.71
N ARG A 61 7.91 -11.00 -16.77
CA ARG A 61 9.11 -10.18 -16.95
C ARG A 61 8.76 -8.69 -17.01
N ASN A 62 9.60 -7.88 -16.35
CA ASN A 62 9.44 -6.44 -16.19
C ASN A 62 8.15 -6.01 -15.47
N GLY A 63 7.50 -6.91 -14.73
CA GLY A 63 6.41 -6.58 -13.82
C GLY A 63 6.82 -6.63 -12.36
N SER A 64 5.90 -6.28 -11.47
CA SER A 64 6.11 -6.30 -10.02
C SER A 64 4.87 -6.81 -9.30
N ILE A 65 5.06 -7.46 -8.15
CA ILE A 65 3.94 -7.80 -7.28
C ILE A 65 3.55 -6.55 -6.51
N LEU A 66 2.27 -6.20 -6.54
CA LEU A 66 1.69 -5.08 -5.80
C LEU A 66 0.91 -5.66 -4.62
N VAL A 67 1.27 -5.28 -3.40
CA VAL A 67 0.52 -5.61 -2.19
C VAL A 67 -0.35 -4.41 -1.85
N TYR A 68 -1.66 -4.63 -1.71
CA TYR A 68 -2.59 -3.63 -1.19
C TYR A 68 -3.07 -4.05 0.20
N ARG A 69 -3.12 -3.11 1.15
CA ARG A 69 -3.76 -3.28 2.46
C ARG A 69 -4.60 -2.06 2.80
N HIS A 70 -5.84 -2.29 3.20
CA HIS A 70 -6.71 -1.25 3.75
C HIS A 70 -6.50 -1.21 5.27
N LEU A 71 -5.73 -0.23 5.75
CA LEU A 71 -5.28 -0.16 7.13
C LEU A 71 -5.96 1.01 7.86
N LYS A 72 -6.97 0.74 8.67
CA LYS A 72 -7.62 1.74 9.52
C LYS A 72 -6.69 2.16 10.65
N GLN A 73 -6.68 3.45 10.99
CA GLN A 73 -5.88 4.01 12.07
C GLN A 73 -6.75 4.63 13.15
N LEU A 74 -6.48 4.26 14.40
CA LEU A 74 -7.11 4.80 15.61
C LEU A 74 -6.24 5.94 16.19
N VAL A 75 -6.26 7.10 15.53
CA VAL A 75 -5.35 8.22 15.84
C VAL A 75 -5.60 8.82 17.24
N PRO A 76 -6.84 9.19 17.62
CA PRO A 76 -7.13 9.68 18.98
C PRO A 76 -6.73 8.69 20.08
N GLU A 77 -6.94 7.40 19.85
CA GLU A 77 -6.60 6.36 20.80
C GLU A 77 -5.07 6.17 20.92
N PHE A 78 -4.32 6.30 19.83
CA PHE A 78 -2.86 6.31 19.87
C PHE A 78 -2.31 7.52 20.62
N ASP A 79 -2.81 8.72 20.33
CA ASP A 79 -2.42 9.95 21.04
C ASP A 79 -2.71 9.83 22.54
N THR A 80 -3.87 9.25 22.89
CA THR A 80 -4.26 8.99 24.29
C THR A 80 -3.33 7.97 24.95
N PHE A 81 -2.97 6.89 24.25
CA PHE A 81 -2.04 5.89 24.77
C PHE A 81 -0.66 6.50 25.08
N LEU A 82 -0.13 7.35 24.20
CA LEU A 82 1.14 8.03 24.42
C LEU A 82 1.08 8.93 25.66
N HIS A 83 0.03 9.75 25.75
CA HIS A 83 -0.21 10.64 26.88
C HIS A 83 -0.30 9.87 28.20
N ASP A 84 -1.17 8.86 28.27
CA ASP A 84 -1.46 8.14 29.52
C ASP A 84 -0.26 7.30 29.98
N THR A 85 0.54 6.78 29.04
CA THR A 85 1.79 6.07 29.35
C THR A 85 2.82 7.01 29.98
N VAL A 86 2.93 8.25 29.48
CA VAL A 86 3.82 9.26 30.08
C VAL A 86 3.32 9.67 31.45
N VAL A 87 2.03 9.96 31.62
CA VAL A 87 1.46 10.31 32.93
C VAL A 87 1.72 9.21 33.96
N ALA A 88 1.57 7.94 33.58
CA ALA A 88 1.82 6.80 34.46
C ALA A 88 3.31 6.59 34.80
N SER A 89 4.24 7.11 33.99
CA SER A 89 5.69 6.96 34.21
C SER A 89 6.30 8.09 35.03
N LEU A 90 5.61 9.23 35.16
CA LEU A 90 6.04 10.35 35.97
C LEU A 90 5.90 10.07 37.48
N PRO A 91 6.87 10.49 38.31
CA PRO A 91 6.77 10.36 39.77
C PRO A 91 5.60 11.19 40.32
N ILE A 92 4.84 10.62 41.26
CA ILE A 92 3.62 11.19 41.90
C ILE A 92 3.81 12.61 42.48
N ILE A 93 5.05 13.04 42.72
CA ILE A 93 5.39 14.27 43.46
C ILE A 93 5.39 15.54 42.59
N THR A 94 5.37 15.45 41.26
CA THR A 94 5.57 16.64 40.40
C THR A 94 4.27 17.37 40.05
N HIS A 95 4.06 18.47 40.80
CA HIS A 95 3.28 19.68 40.50
C HIS A 95 1.74 19.62 40.51
N PRO A 96 1.05 20.60 41.14
CA PRO A 96 -0.39 20.82 40.91
C PRO A 96 -0.64 21.07 39.43
N GLN A 97 -1.83 20.68 38.93
CA GLN A 97 -2.24 20.92 37.53
C GLN A 97 -1.88 22.34 37.10
N SER A 98 -1.01 22.44 36.09
CA SER A 98 -0.51 23.70 35.54
C SER A 98 -0.24 23.53 34.05
N ALA A 99 -0.35 24.61 33.28
CA ALA A 99 -0.09 24.59 31.84
C ALA A 99 1.34 24.13 31.50
N GLN A 100 2.30 24.37 32.40
CA GLN A 100 3.69 23.91 32.24
C GLN A 100 3.80 22.38 32.32
N LEU A 101 3.04 21.74 33.22
CA LEU A 101 3.02 20.29 33.33
C LEU A 101 2.38 19.65 32.08
N ASP A 102 1.29 20.24 31.56
CA ASP A 102 0.63 19.75 30.35
C ASP A 102 1.57 19.82 29.13
N ASP A 103 2.32 20.91 28.97
CA ASP A 103 3.34 21.05 27.91
C ASP A 103 4.48 20.03 28.07
N GLU A 104 4.93 19.76 29.30
CA GLU A 104 5.95 18.75 29.57
C GLU A 104 5.45 17.34 29.23
N ILE A 105 4.23 16.99 29.63
CA ILE A 105 3.59 15.70 29.31
C ILE A 105 3.49 15.55 27.79
N GLN A 106 3.06 16.60 27.08
CA GLN A 106 2.91 16.55 25.63
C GLN A 106 4.26 16.35 24.93
N LYS A 107 5.32 17.06 25.34
CA LYS A 107 6.68 16.87 24.80
C LYS A 107 7.18 15.44 25.00
N ARG A 108 6.96 14.88 26.20
CA ARG A 108 7.32 13.49 26.52
C ARG A 108 6.50 12.49 25.70
N ALA A 109 5.22 12.75 25.48
CA ALA A 109 4.34 11.90 24.67
C ALA A 109 4.77 11.92 23.19
N ASP A 110 5.14 13.07 22.65
CA ASP A 110 5.67 13.19 21.29
C ASP A 110 7.02 12.46 21.15
N TYR A 111 7.89 12.52 22.16
CA TYR A 111 9.13 11.75 22.17
C TYR A 111 8.88 10.24 22.25
N LEU A 112 7.95 9.80 23.10
CA LEU A 112 7.55 8.40 23.16
C LEU A 112 7.07 7.91 21.80
N GLY A 113 6.15 8.63 21.17
CA GLY A 113 5.68 8.27 19.83
C GLY A 113 6.82 8.26 18.80
N ALA A 114 7.76 9.21 18.89
CA ALA A 114 8.96 9.21 18.05
C ALA A 114 9.84 7.97 18.26
N ARG A 115 9.94 7.44 19.48
CA ARG A 115 10.62 6.18 19.78
C ARG A 115 9.86 4.96 19.26
N LEU A 116 8.52 4.94 19.33
CA LEU A 116 7.71 3.85 18.78
C LEU A 116 7.84 3.76 17.25
N VAL A 117 7.83 4.91 16.56
CA VAL A 117 7.96 4.96 15.10
C VAL A 117 9.43 4.85 14.66
N GLY A 118 10.35 5.39 15.47
CA GLY A 118 11.75 5.62 15.15
C GLY A 118 12.02 6.94 14.38
N ARG A 119 10.98 7.77 14.24
CA ARG A 119 11.05 9.14 13.71
C ARG A 119 10.07 10.03 14.45
N TRP A 120 10.42 11.29 14.63
CA TRP A 120 9.48 12.32 15.03
C TRP A 120 8.44 12.60 13.95
N LYS A 121 7.34 13.28 14.32
CA LYS A 121 6.24 13.60 13.40
C LYS A 121 6.73 14.40 12.18
N SER A 122 7.74 15.25 12.34
CA SER A 122 8.37 15.99 11.24
C SER A 122 9.06 15.13 10.17
N GLY A 123 9.48 13.93 10.54
CA GLY A 123 10.36 13.06 9.77
C GLY A 123 11.78 12.91 10.33
N LEU A 124 12.19 13.69 11.33
CA LEU A 124 13.51 13.57 11.97
C LEU A 124 13.72 12.16 12.55
N PRO A 125 14.75 11.40 12.12
CA PRO A 125 15.12 10.15 12.76
C PRO A 125 15.36 10.32 14.26
N VAL A 126 14.78 9.45 15.10
CA VAL A 126 14.96 9.55 16.56
C VAL A 126 16.43 9.39 16.98
N VAL A 127 17.26 8.73 16.14
CA VAL A 127 18.71 8.61 16.34
C VAL A 127 19.45 9.94 16.26
N PHE A 128 18.89 10.95 15.58
CA PHE A 128 19.46 12.30 15.47
C PHE A 128 18.89 13.28 16.46
N THR A 129 18.04 12.82 17.37
CA THR A 129 17.38 13.73 18.30
C THR A 129 18.43 14.53 19.06
N PRO A 130 18.46 15.87 18.93
CA PRO A 130 19.45 16.69 19.61
C PRO A 130 19.35 16.48 21.11
N LYS A 131 20.51 16.27 21.76
CA LYS A 131 20.69 16.39 23.20
C LYS A 131 21.66 17.54 23.44
N GLU A 132 21.14 18.76 23.51
CA GLU A 132 21.94 19.90 23.96
C GLU A 132 21.95 19.92 25.49
N GLY A 133 23.06 19.47 26.10
CA GLY A 133 23.19 19.45 27.56
C GLY A 133 22.15 18.56 28.25
N ASN A 134 21.44 19.12 29.24
CA ASN A 134 20.39 18.44 29.99
C ASN A 134 18.98 18.68 29.42
N ASP A 135 18.87 19.28 28.23
CA ASP A 135 17.58 19.63 27.65
C ASP A 135 16.81 18.40 27.16
N PHE A 136 15.48 18.49 27.26
CA PHE A 136 14.60 17.42 26.79
C PHE A 136 14.71 17.28 25.26
N PRO A 137 14.66 16.05 24.71
CA PRO A 137 14.80 15.82 23.27
C PRO A 137 13.75 16.60 22.43
N VAL A 138 14.15 17.17 21.28
CA VAL A 138 13.31 18.06 20.45
C VAL A 138 13.16 17.57 19.00
N ASP A 139 11.97 17.78 18.42
CA ASP A 139 11.67 17.55 17.00
C ASP A 139 12.19 18.71 16.11
N ASP A 140 13.44 18.61 15.64
CA ASP A 140 13.98 19.51 14.62
C ASP A 140 13.34 19.27 13.25
N ARG A 141 12.37 20.13 12.92
CA ARG A 141 11.61 20.09 11.67
C ARG A 141 12.44 20.41 10.43
N GLU A 142 13.48 21.22 10.54
CA GLU A 142 14.32 21.59 9.40
C GLU A 142 15.04 20.34 8.91
N THR A 143 15.78 19.68 9.81
CA THR A 143 16.47 18.42 9.51
C THR A 143 15.47 17.33 9.12
N GLY A 144 14.33 17.20 9.81
CA GLY A 144 13.30 16.22 9.46
C GLY A 144 12.73 16.39 8.04
N SER A 145 12.79 17.62 7.51
CA SER A 145 12.28 17.95 6.18
C SER A 145 13.29 17.87 5.04
N ASP A 146 14.58 17.82 5.34
CA ASP A 146 15.67 17.82 4.37
C ASP A 146 16.02 16.38 3.91
N PRO A 147 15.78 16.01 2.62
CA PRO A 147 16.11 14.69 2.09
C PRO A 147 17.61 14.36 2.11
N GLN A 148 18.50 15.35 2.19
CA GLN A 148 19.94 15.13 2.29
C GLN A 148 20.39 14.71 3.70
N ARG A 149 19.54 14.92 4.71
CA ARG A 149 19.89 14.72 6.12
C ARG A 149 18.96 13.76 6.83
N ASN A 150 17.68 13.72 6.48
CA ASN A 150 16.66 12.97 7.22
C ASN A 150 16.74 11.44 7.06
N ASN A 151 17.72 10.90 6.32
CA ASN A 151 17.90 9.46 6.16
C ASN A 151 19.35 8.98 6.32
N ASP A 152 20.29 9.89 6.59
CA ASP A 152 21.75 9.66 6.58
C ASP A 152 22.28 8.96 7.84
N PHE A 153 21.68 7.83 8.22
CA PHE A 153 22.09 7.09 9.41
C PHE A 153 22.17 5.61 9.16
N ILE A 154 22.93 4.93 10.01
CA ILE A 154 22.79 3.51 10.25
C ILE A 154 22.50 3.33 11.74
N PHE A 155 21.93 2.18 12.10
CA PHE A 155 21.85 1.82 13.50
C PHE A 155 23.22 1.34 13.99
N ASP A 156 23.52 1.61 15.25
CA ASP A 156 24.70 1.03 15.89
C ASP A 156 24.55 -0.49 15.88
N LYS A 157 25.63 -1.19 15.49
CA LYS A 157 25.60 -2.65 15.35
C LYS A 157 25.25 -3.27 16.70
N VAL A 158 24.34 -4.24 16.70
CA VAL A 158 24.00 -5.00 17.90
C VAL A 158 25.28 -5.58 18.51
N ASN A 159 25.50 -5.24 19.77
CA ASN A 159 26.62 -5.68 20.59
C ASN A 159 26.06 -6.20 21.93
N ASP A 160 26.94 -6.70 22.80
CA ASP A 160 26.54 -7.27 24.09
C ASP A 160 25.83 -6.27 25.04
N GLN A 161 25.93 -4.96 24.77
CA GLN A 161 25.28 -3.93 25.58
C GLN A 161 23.81 -3.71 25.20
N LEU A 162 23.36 -4.24 24.04
CA LEU A 162 21.99 -4.13 23.55
C LEU A 162 21.43 -2.70 23.65
N ASP A 163 22.25 -1.70 23.30
CA ASP A 163 21.91 -0.28 23.52
C ASP A 163 20.71 0.17 22.68
N GLN A 164 19.63 0.54 23.38
CA GLN A 164 18.39 1.08 22.81
C GLN A 164 18.23 2.58 23.07
N SER A 165 19.23 3.25 23.67
CA SER A 165 19.14 4.64 24.11
C SER A 165 18.77 5.61 22.97
N LYS A 166 19.35 5.42 21.78
CA LYS A 166 19.05 6.24 20.59
C LYS A 166 17.76 5.84 19.90
N CYS A 167 17.51 4.55 19.71
CA CYS A 167 16.34 4.03 18.99
C CYS A 167 16.01 2.60 19.46
N PRO A 168 14.77 2.31 19.90
CA PRO A 168 14.37 0.96 20.27
C PRO A 168 14.55 -0.04 19.11
N PHE A 169 14.97 -1.27 19.41
CA PHE A 169 15.07 -2.32 18.38
C PHE A 169 13.71 -2.63 17.74
N ALA A 170 12.63 -2.47 18.51
CA ALA A 170 11.27 -2.68 18.04
C ALA A 170 10.60 -1.45 17.41
N ALA A 171 11.31 -0.31 17.29
CA ALA A 171 10.78 0.85 16.58
C ALA A 171 10.39 0.48 15.14
N HIS A 172 9.29 1.04 14.65
CA HIS A 172 8.71 0.66 13.35
C HIS A 172 9.73 0.65 12.21
N ILE A 173 10.46 1.77 12.01
CA ILE A 173 11.45 1.85 10.93
C ILE A 173 12.65 0.90 11.11
N ARG A 174 12.96 0.50 12.35
CA ARG A 174 14.08 -0.41 12.68
C ARG A 174 13.66 -1.86 12.47
N LYS A 175 12.39 -2.20 12.74
CA LYS A 175 11.79 -3.49 12.35
C LYS A 175 11.68 -3.63 10.83
N THR A 176 11.20 -2.62 10.11
CA THR A 176 10.96 -2.71 8.66
C THR A 176 12.20 -2.47 7.80
N THR A 177 13.22 -1.81 8.34
CA THR A 177 14.50 -1.60 7.65
C THR A 177 15.63 -1.65 8.69
N PRO A 178 16.10 -2.84 9.07
CA PRO A 178 17.03 -3.01 10.20
C PRO A 178 18.45 -2.46 9.95
N ARG A 179 18.74 -1.99 8.74
CA ARG A 179 20.05 -1.43 8.34
C ARG A 179 21.20 -2.35 8.80
N ASN A 180 22.02 -1.86 9.73
CA ASN A 180 23.23 -2.51 10.22
C ASN A 180 22.97 -3.56 11.31
N ASP A 181 21.71 -3.76 11.74
CA ASP A 181 21.33 -4.83 12.66
C ASP A 181 21.37 -6.22 11.97
N ILE A 182 21.33 -6.26 10.65
CA ILE A 182 21.39 -7.48 9.84
C ILE A 182 22.43 -7.34 8.71
N PRO A 183 22.88 -8.45 8.10
CA PRO A 183 23.70 -8.39 6.88
C PRO A 183 22.98 -7.60 5.77
N ALA A 184 23.70 -6.70 5.10
CA ALA A 184 23.14 -5.80 4.08
C ALA A 184 22.35 -6.54 2.99
N ALA A 185 22.84 -7.70 2.54
CA ALA A 185 22.16 -8.53 1.54
C ALA A 185 20.75 -8.98 1.96
N ASN A 186 20.53 -9.24 3.26
CA ASN A 186 19.20 -9.60 3.77
C ASN A 186 18.25 -8.39 3.78
N GLY A 187 18.79 -7.20 4.07
CA GLY A 187 18.05 -5.94 4.00
C GLY A 187 17.64 -5.61 2.57
N GLU A 188 18.59 -5.69 1.62
CA GLU A 188 18.35 -5.48 0.19
C GLU A 188 17.27 -6.44 -0.33
N ARG A 189 17.42 -7.75 -0.08
CA ARG A 189 16.47 -8.77 -0.56
C ARG A 189 15.03 -8.55 -0.06
N SER A 190 14.88 -7.94 1.11
CA SER A 190 13.58 -7.69 1.74
C SER A 190 13.05 -6.28 1.52
N ALA A 191 13.75 -5.47 0.72
CA ALA A 191 13.34 -4.11 0.43
C ALA A 191 12.03 -4.09 -0.36
N ILE A 192 11.19 -3.10 -0.04
CA ILE A 192 9.92 -2.83 -0.72
C ILE A 192 9.89 -1.37 -1.14
N LEU A 193 9.26 -1.07 -2.27
CA LEU A 193 8.94 0.30 -2.66
C LEU A 193 7.52 0.62 -2.23
N ARG A 194 7.33 1.58 -1.33
CA ARG A 194 5.99 1.94 -0.81
C ARG A 194 5.39 3.09 -1.61
N ALA A 195 4.13 2.94 -2.00
CA ALA A 195 3.34 3.93 -2.73
C ALA A 195 1.97 4.15 -2.06
N GLY A 196 1.92 4.03 -0.73
CA GLY A 196 0.70 4.20 0.04
C GLY A 196 0.22 5.65 0.09
N ILE A 197 -1.09 5.82 0.29
CA ILE A 197 -1.75 7.13 0.42
C ILE A 197 -2.74 7.11 1.59
N PRO A 198 -2.80 8.15 2.43
CA PRO A 198 -3.82 8.24 3.48
C PRO A 198 -5.24 8.30 2.91
N TYR A 199 -6.22 7.82 3.66
CA TYR A 199 -7.64 7.96 3.34
C TYR A 199 -8.43 8.43 4.58
N GLY A 200 -9.62 8.97 4.33
CA GLY A 200 -10.51 9.47 5.38
C GLY A 200 -10.19 10.91 5.80
N PRO A 201 -11.04 11.53 6.62
CA PRO A 201 -10.85 12.89 7.09
C PRO A 201 -9.79 12.97 8.19
N GLU A 202 -9.26 14.18 8.40
CA GLU A 202 -8.44 14.50 9.57
C GLU A 202 -9.19 14.27 10.88
N VAL A 203 -8.45 14.21 11.99
CA VAL A 203 -9.05 14.09 13.33
C VAL A 203 -9.79 15.37 13.69
N THR A 204 -11.08 15.24 13.98
CA THR A 204 -11.94 16.37 14.38
C THR A 204 -11.67 16.83 15.82
N PRO A 205 -12.02 18.08 16.19
CA PRO A 205 -11.94 18.53 17.58
C PRO A 205 -12.70 17.62 18.55
N ASP A 206 -13.90 17.17 18.16
CA ASP A 206 -14.74 16.29 18.98
C ASP A 206 -14.08 14.92 19.21
N GLU A 207 -13.44 14.33 18.20
CA GLU A 207 -12.69 13.07 18.37
C GLU A 207 -11.48 13.22 19.28
N ARG A 208 -10.78 14.37 19.23
CA ARG A 208 -9.67 14.67 20.17
C ARG A 208 -10.18 14.79 21.60
N GLN A 209 -11.27 15.54 21.79
CA GLN A 209 -11.87 15.72 23.11
C GLN A 209 -12.42 14.41 23.67
N ALA A 210 -13.08 13.61 22.84
CA ALA A 210 -13.63 12.31 23.21
C ALA A 210 -12.56 11.21 23.31
N LYS A 211 -11.31 11.48 22.88
CA LYS A 211 -10.21 10.52 22.83
C LYS A 211 -10.57 9.24 22.08
N LYS A 212 -11.42 9.36 21.05
CA LYS A 212 -12.05 8.22 20.38
C LYS A 212 -12.31 8.50 18.90
N THR A 213 -11.97 7.53 18.07
CA THR A 213 -12.25 7.55 16.63
C THR A 213 -13.74 7.43 16.38
N SER A 214 -14.28 8.38 15.59
CA SER A 214 -15.66 8.40 15.12
C SER A 214 -15.76 8.26 13.60
N TYR A 215 -14.76 8.75 12.85
CA TYR A 215 -14.69 8.62 11.39
C TYR A 215 -13.62 7.61 10.97
N GLU A 216 -13.90 6.82 9.94
CA GLU A 216 -12.90 5.92 9.37
C GLU A 216 -11.81 6.71 8.64
N ARG A 217 -10.56 6.44 9.01
CA ARG A 217 -9.35 7.00 8.40
C ARG A 217 -8.23 6.00 8.49
N GLY A 218 -7.20 6.18 7.67
CA GLY A 218 -6.01 5.35 7.75
C GLY A 218 -5.14 5.43 6.52
N LEU A 219 -4.52 4.31 6.17
CA LEU A 219 -3.59 4.18 5.06
C LEU A 219 -4.10 3.14 4.06
N SER A 220 -4.28 3.58 2.81
CA SER A 220 -4.31 2.67 1.66
C SER A 220 -2.87 2.30 1.35
N PHE A 221 -2.37 1.28 2.04
CA PHE A 221 -0.99 0.85 1.92
C PHE A 221 -0.80 0.10 0.61
N VAL A 222 0.22 0.53 -0.15
CA VAL A 222 0.65 -0.12 -1.38
C VAL A 222 2.15 -0.32 -1.30
N CYS A 223 2.64 -1.53 -1.63
CA CYS A 223 4.05 -1.73 -1.86
C CYS A 223 4.36 -2.68 -3.02
N TYR A 224 5.52 -2.46 -3.63
CA TYR A 224 6.02 -3.22 -4.77
C TYR A 224 7.26 -4.04 -4.38
N GLN A 225 7.34 -5.24 -4.94
CA GLN A 225 8.44 -6.19 -4.80
C GLN A 225 8.38 -7.24 -5.91
N SER A 226 9.49 -7.86 -6.26
CA SER A 226 9.50 -8.94 -7.26
C SER A 226 9.00 -10.28 -6.69
N ALA A 227 9.08 -10.48 -5.38
CA ALA A 227 8.66 -11.69 -4.67
C ALA A 227 8.05 -11.37 -3.29
N LEU A 228 6.91 -11.99 -2.97
CA LEU A 228 6.23 -11.82 -1.67
C LEU A 228 7.01 -12.43 -0.50
N SER A 229 7.63 -13.59 -0.73
CA SER A 229 8.27 -14.40 0.32
C SER A 229 9.40 -13.65 1.04
N PRO A 230 10.32 -12.94 0.35
CA PRO A 230 11.29 -12.06 1.01
C PRO A 230 10.79 -10.63 1.23
N GLY A 231 9.74 -10.16 0.55
CA GLY A 231 9.24 -8.78 0.67
C GLY A 231 8.24 -8.60 1.82
N PHE A 232 7.05 -8.05 1.49
CA PHE A 232 5.99 -7.73 2.47
C PHE A 232 5.68 -8.85 3.47
N VAL A 233 5.57 -10.11 3.03
CA VAL A 233 5.18 -11.21 3.92
C VAL A 233 6.27 -11.51 4.93
N PHE A 234 7.54 -11.47 4.51
CA PHE A 234 8.69 -11.62 5.39
C PHE A 234 8.72 -10.51 6.44
N MET A 235 8.65 -9.26 5.98
CA MET A 235 8.73 -8.09 6.82
C MET A 235 7.64 -8.09 7.89
N GLN A 236 6.40 -8.39 7.52
CA GLN A 236 5.31 -8.47 8.49
C GLN A 236 5.49 -9.64 9.47
N LYS A 237 5.70 -10.87 8.98
CA LYS A 237 5.68 -12.08 9.83
C LYS A 237 6.97 -12.31 10.60
N VAL A 238 8.11 -12.14 9.94
CA VAL A 238 9.43 -12.51 10.45
C VAL A 238 10.07 -11.36 11.22
N TRP A 239 9.73 -10.10 10.90
CA TRP A 239 10.27 -8.92 11.59
C TRP A 239 9.25 -8.27 12.52
N CYS A 240 8.14 -7.75 11.99
CA CYS A 240 7.20 -6.92 12.76
C CYS A 240 6.44 -7.71 13.82
N ASN A 241 5.98 -8.92 13.48
CA ASN A 241 5.25 -9.80 14.39
C ASN A 241 6.17 -10.62 15.32
N ASN A 242 7.48 -10.56 15.11
CA ASN A 242 8.43 -11.41 15.82
C ASN A 242 9.07 -10.66 16.99
N GLN A 243 8.69 -11.04 18.21
CA GLN A 243 9.19 -10.44 19.45
C GLN A 243 10.68 -10.67 19.74
N THR A 244 11.35 -11.57 19.01
CA THR A 244 12.77 -11.89 19.18
C THR A 244 13.62 -11.47 17.99
N PHE A 245 13.05 -10.76 17.01
CA PHE A 245 13.81 -10.26 15.87
C PHE A 245 14.71 -9.07 16.28
N ILE A 246 15.96 -9.07 15.77
CA ILE A 246 17.11 -8.23 16.13
C ILE A 246 17.80 -8.66 17.44
N VAL A 247 17.07 -8.66 18.56
CA VAL A 247 17.57 -9.13 19.86
C VAL A 247 16.52 -9.97 20.59
N PRO A 248 16.93 -10.86 21.52
CA PRO A 248 15.99 -11.46 22.44
C PRO A 248 15.19 -10.37 23.15
N LYS A 249 13.87 -10.51 23.23
CA LYS A 249 12.98 -9.57 23.95
C LYS A 249 12.90 -8.14 23.38
N ALA A 250 13.21 -7.92 22.09
CA ALA A 250 12.93 -6.63 21.44
C ALA A 250 11.42 -6.27 21.52
N GLY A 251 10.55 -7.28 21.34
CA GLY A 251 9.11 -7.13 21.27
C GLY A 251 8.57 -6.91 19.86
N PHE A 252 7.27 -6.63 19.79
CA PHE A 252 6.53 -6.41 18.55
C PHE A 252 6.81 -5.03 17.97
N ASP A 253 6.65 -4.89 16.67
CA ASP A 253 6.45 -3.56 16.08
C ASP A 253 5.19 -2.91 16.69
N PRO A 254 5.29 -1.71 17.29
CA PRO A 254 4.18 -1.10 18.01
C PRO A 254 3.06 -0.61 17.08
N ILE A 255 3.37 -0.33 15.81
CA ILE A 255 2.45 0.27 14.84
C ILE A 255 1.70 -0.84 14.08
N VAL A 256 2.42 -1.79 13.49
CA VAL A 256 1.84 -2.81 12.59
C VAL A 256 2.05 -4.25 13.06
N GLY A 257 2.80 -4.48 14.14
CA GLY A 257 3.06 -5.83 14.65
C GLY A 257 1.80 -6.47 15.20
N GLN A 258 1.48 -7.67 14.71
CA GLN A 258 0.30 -8.44 15.12
C GLN A 258 0.73 -9.72 15.83
N ALA A 259 0.05 -10.05 16.91
CA ALA A 259 0.17 -11.37 17.52
C ALA A 259 -0.64 -12.41 16.74
N LEU A 260 -0.23 -13.67 16.81
CA LEU A 260 -0.91 -14.76 16.11
C LEU A 260 -2.31 -14.99 16.70
N LYS A 261 -3.29 -15.24 15.82
CA LYS A 261 -4.73 -15.36 16.15
C LYS A 261 -5.08 -16.47 17.13
N ASP A 262 -4.20 -17.46 17.31
CA ASP A 262 -4.47 -18.64 18.15
C ASP A 262 -4.24 -18.36 19.65
N THR A 263 -3.75 -17.17 20.00
CA THR A 263 -3.60 -16.74 21.39
C THR A 263 -4.81 -15.90 21.78
N PRO A 264 -5.64 -16.29 22.76
CA PRO A 264 -6.68 -15.42 23.31
C PRO A 264 -6.03 -14.23 24.01
N ASN A 265 -6.40 -12.99 23.64
CA ASN A 265 -5.88 -11.74 24.20
C ASN A 265 -4.34 -11.69 24.30
N PRO A 266 -3.60 -11.79 23.18
CA PRO A 266 -2.15 -11.73 23.24
C PRO A 266 -1.72 -10.30 23.55
N THR A 267 -1.25 -10.07 24.77
CA THR A 267 -0.58 -8.81 25.14
C THR A 267 0.66 -8.65 24.27
N ARG A 268 0.67 -7.63 23.41
CA ARG A 268 1.89 -7.22 22.71
C ARG A 268 2.74 -6.37 23.65
N PHE A 269 4.05 -6.42 23.48
CA PHE A 269 4.96 -5.56 24.23
C PHE A 269 6.13 -5.11 23.37
N MET A 270 6.85 -4.08 23.82
CA MET A 270 8.18 -3.73 23.34
C MET A 270 9.08 -3.25 24.49
N THR A 271 10.39 -3.34 24.29
CA THR A 271 11.41 -2.73 25.17
C THR A 271 12.02 -1.48 24.53
N GLY A 272 12.84 -0.76 25.29
CA GLY A 272 13.53 0.44 24.83
C GLY A 272 12.65 1.68 24.70
N TRP A 273 11.35 1.61 24.96
CA TRP A 273 10.44 2.77 24.83
C TRP A 273 10.83 3.95 25.74
N ASP A 274 11.37 3.68 26.93
CA ASP A 274 11.95 4.65 27.87
C ASP A 274 13.48 4.64 27.74
N ALA A 275 14.08 5.78 27.40
CA ALA A 275 15.52 5.91 27.20
C ALA A 275 16.33 5.74 28.50
N ASP A 276 15.70 5.91 29.66
CA ASP A 276 16.33 5.73 30.98
C ASP A 276 16.09 4.32 31.55
N LYS A 277 15.14 3.58 30.98
CA LYS A 277 14.75 2.21 31.41
C LYS A 277 14.64 1.27 30.23
N LEU A 278 15.78 1.00 29.58
CA LEU A 278 15.86 0.29 28.30
C LEU A 278 15.22 -1.11 28.30
N GLU A 279 15.22 -1.81 29.44
CA GLU A 279 14.69 -3.17 29.58
C GLU A 279 13.21 -3.23 30.00
N SER A 280 12.58 -2.09 30.28
CA SER A 280 11.20 -2.03 30.75
C SER A 280 10.22 -2.37 29.61
N ASP A 281 9.22 -3.19 29.93
CA ASP A 281 8.20 -3.60 28.97
C ASP A 281 7.10 -2.54 28.90
N LEU A 282 6.87 -1.99 27.70
CA LEU A 282 5.65 -1.26 27.38
C LEU A 282 4.65 -2.22 26.74
N THR A 283 3.50 -2.40 27.37
CA THR A 283 2.45 -3.29 26.88
C THR A 283 1.41 -2.53 26.06
N PHE A 284 0.89 -3.19 25.02
CA PHE A 284 -0.16 -2.65 24.17
C PHE A 284 -1.44 -3.45 24.38
N SER A 285 -2.46 -2.81 24.94
CA SER A 285 -3.77 -3.40 25.20
C SER A 285 -4.67 -3.44 23.95
N GLN A 286 -4.30 -2.74 22.88
CA GLN A 286 -5.03 -2.72 21.62
C GLN A 286 -4.10 -2.54 20.41
N GLU A 287 -4.63 -2.77 19.21
CA GLU A 287 -4.00 -2.40 17.94
C GLU A 287 -4.40 -0.96 17.57
N PHE A 288 -3.44 -0.14 17.11
CA PHE A 288 -3.73 1.21 16.61
C PHE A 288 -3.92 1.24 15.09
N VAL A 289 -3.42 0.21 14.41
CA VAL A 289 -3.62 -0.02 12.99
C VAL A 289 -4.38 -1.33 12.82
N ILE A 290 -5.58 -1.25 12.24
CA ILE A 290 -6.49 -2.39 12.07
C ILE A 290 -6.55 -2.72 10.58
N SER A 291 -6.13 -3.94 10.24
CA SER A 291 -6.25 -4.46 8.88
C SER A 291 -7.71 -4.81 8.57
N GLN A 292 -8.31 -4.11 7.61
CA GLN A 292 -9.69 -4.33 7.16
C GLN A 292 -9.77 -5.12 5.85
N GLY A 293 -8.63 -5.60 5.34
CA GLY A 293 -8.56 -6.37 4.11
C GLY A 293 -7.39 -5.95 3.23
N GLY A 294 -7.36 -6.53 2.03
CA GLY A 294 -6.32 -6.28 1.05
C GLY A 294 -6.08 -7.51 0.18
N GLU A 295 -5.29 -7.33 -0.86
CA GLU A 295 -5.03 -8.36 -1.86
C GLU A 295 -3.61 -8.23 -2.44
N TYR A 296 -3.10 -9.33 -2.99
CA TYR A 296 -1.88 -9.37 -3.78
C TYR A 296 -2.21 -9.34 -5.27
N PHE A 297 -1.73 -8.30 -5.94
CA PHE A 297 -1.88 -8.10 -7.36
C PHE A 297 -0.55 -8.27 -8.08
N PHE A 298 -0.62 -8.35 -9.41
CA PHE A 298 0.54 -8.26 -10.27
C PHE A 298 0.40 -7.06 -11.20
N SER A 299 1.40 -6.20 -11.23
CA SER A 299 1.53 -5.07 -12.18
C SER A 299 2.40 -5.52 -13.35
N PRO A 300 1.81 -5.97 -14.48
CA PRO A 300 2.56 -6.44 -15.63
C PRO A 300 3.26 -5.29 -16.37
N SER A 301 4.23 -5.64 -17.21
CA SER A 301 4.87 -4.67 -18.09
C SER A 301 3.92 -4.16 -19.18
N MET A 302 4.20 -2.96 -19.70
CA MET A 302 3.43 -2.39 -20.81
C MET A 302 3.43 -3.28 -22.06
N THR A 303 4.51 -4.03 -22.30
CA THR A 303 4.58 -4.99 -23.41
C THR A 303 3.54 -6.10 -23.24
N VAL A 304 3.38 -6.62 -22.02
CA VAL A 304 2.40 -7.65 -21.70
C VAL A 304 0.97 -7.10 -21.79
N LEU A 305 0.72 -5.90 -21.26
CA LEU A 305 -0.60 -5.25 -21.39
C LEU A 305 -1.00 -5.04 -22.86
N LYS A 306 -0.06 -4.57 -23.69
CA LYS A 306 -0.27 -4.43 -25.14
C LYS A 306 -0.53 -5.76 -25.83
N ALA A 307 0.16 -6.83 -25.41
CA ALA A 307 -0.05 -8.17 -25.97
C ALA A 307 -1.44 -8.71 -25.61
N ILE A 308 -1.87 -8.58 -24.34
CA ILE A 308 -3.20 -8.99 -23.87
C ILE A 308 -4.30 -8.21 -24.62
N SER A 309 -4.13 -6.89 -24.76
CA SER A 309 -5.06 -6.04 -25.51
C SER A 309 -5.16 -6.42 -27.00
N ARG A 310 -4.05 -6.79 -27.64
CA ARG A 310 -4.09 -7.28 -29.03
C ARG A 310 -4.78 -8.64 -29.14
N LEU A 311 -4.57 -9.54 -28.18
CA LEU A 311 -5.22 -10.85 -28.17
C LEU A 311 -6.74 -10.72 -27.98
N SER A 312 -7.21 -9.80 -27.15
CA SER A 312 -8.65 -9.54 -27.01
C SER A 312 -9.25 -8.96 -28.30
N GLN A 313 -8.54 -8.05 -28.98
CA GLN A 313 -8.95 -7.55 -30.30
C GLN A 313 -8.99 -8.67 -31.36
N LEU A 314 -8.00 -9.56 -31.39
CA LEU A 314 -7.97 -10.69 -32.34
C LEU A 314 -9.05 -11.74 -32.06
N ALA A 315 -9.37 -12.00 -30.79
CA ALA A 315 -10.49 -12.85 -30.42
C ALA A 315 -11.82 -12.24 -30.89
N SER A 316 -11.99 -10.93 -30.69
CA SER A 316 -13.14 -10.17 -31.20
C SER A 316 -13.23 -10.21 -32.74
N LEU A 317 -12.11 -10.02 -33.44
CA LEU A 317 -12.06 -10.11 -34.92
C LEU A 317 -12.35 -11.53 -35.45
N ARG A 318 -11.92 -12.58 -34.75
CA ARG A 318 -12.26 -13.96 -35.11
C ARG A 318 -13.73 -14.26 -34.90
N HIS A 319 -14.31 -13.82 -33.77
CA HIS A 319 -15.76 -13.87 -33.55
C HIS A 319 -16.52 -13.15 -34.65
N ARG A 320 -16.09 -11.92 -35.00
CA ARG A 320 -16.65 -11.12 -36.10
C ARG A 320 -16.62 -11.85 -37.44
N ALA A 321 -15.49 -12.48 -37.80
CA ALA A 321 -15.38 -13.19 -39.07
C ALA A 321 -16.33 -14.40 -39.13
N LEU A 322 -16.42 -15.17 -38.04
CA LEU A 322 -17.33 -16.31 -37.90
C LEU A 322 -18.80 -15.90 -37.94
N GLU A 323 -19.17 -14.82 -37.24
CA GLU A 323 -20.54 -14.31 -37.21
C GLU A 323 -20.94 -13.75 -38.57
N PHE A 324 -20.09 -12.94 -39.22
CA PHE A 324 -20.36 -12.41 -40.56
C PHE A 324 -20.53 -13.51 -41.61
N GLU A 325 -19.72 -14.57 -41.56
CA GLU A 325 -19.87 -15.72 -42.47
C GLU A 325 -21.20 -16.45 -42.24
N LYS A 326 -21.62 -16.63 -40.98
CA LYS A 326 -22.90 -17.27 -40.63
C LYS A 326 -24.11 -16.41 -40.98
N THR A 327 -24.02 -15.09 -40.88
CA THR A 327 -25.14 -14.16 -41.17
C THR A 327 -25.30 -13.82 -42.64
N ARG A 328 -24.24 -13.94 -43.45
CA ARG A 328 -24.22 -13.57 -44.88
C ARG A 328 -25.40 -14.11 -45.71
N PRO A 329 -25.85 -15.38 -45.55
CA PRO A 329 -26.98 -15.90 -46.33
C PRO A 329 -28.33 -15.25 -46.00
N PHE A 330 -28.44 -14.54 -44.88
CA PHE A 330 -29.68 -13.92 -44.37
C PHE A 330 -29.69 -12.40 -44.50
N GLU A 331 -28.67 -11.81 -45.15
CA GLU A 331 -28.53 -10.36 -45.35
C GLU A 331 -28.56 -9.53 -44.06
N VAL A 332 -28.13 -10.11 -42.93
CA VAL A 332 -27.97 -9.38 -41.67
C VAL A 332 -26.62 -8.67 -41.67
N ASN A 333 -26.64 -7.34 -41.55
CA ASN A 333 -25.45 -6.49 -41.55
C ASN A 333 -24.92 -6.31 -40.12
N ILE A 334 -23.61 -6.24 -39.96
CA ILE A 334 -22.96 -6.02 -38.65
C ILE A 334 -22.15 -4.74 -38.74
N ARG A 335 -22.41 -3.78 -37.84
CA ARG A 335 -21.68 -2.50 -37.76
C ARG A 335 -21.06 -2.30 -36.38
N GLU A 336 -19.92 -1.61 -36.37
CA GLU A 336 -19.31 -1.08 -35.14
C GLU A 336 -20.05 0.21 -34.79
N VAL A 337 -20.42 0.36 -33.52
CA VAL A 337 -21.08 1.57 -33.04
C VAL A 337 -20.01 2.48 -32.45
N GLY A 338 -19.76 3.62 -33.10
CA GLY A 338 -18.92 4.68 -32.55
C GLY A 338 -19.68 5.47 -31.48
N GLU A 339 -18.98 5.84 -30.40
CA GLU A 339 -19.40 6.77 -29.32
C GLU A 339 -20.57 6.36 -28.39
N VAL A 340 -21.26 5.23 -28.61
CA VAL A 340 -22.26 4.74 -27.63
C VAL A 340 -21.58 3.93 -26.54
N SER A 341 -21.47 4.51 -25.34
CA SER A 341 -20.85 3.85 -24.17
C SER A 341 -21.59 2.56 -23.83
N GLY A 342 -20.86 1.43 -23.84
CA GLY A 342 -21.38 0.12 -23.43
C GLY A 342 -21.91 -0.77 -24.56
N VAL A 343 -22.02 -0.27 -25.79
CA VAL A 343 -22.42 -1.08 -26.95
C VAL A 343 -21.21 -1.37 -27.81
N LEU A 344 -20.87 -2.65 -27.95
CA LEU A 344 -19.73 -3.09 -28.76
C LEU A 344 -20.10 -3.25 -30.24
N TRP A 345 -21.31 -3.73 -30.53
CA TRP A 345 -21.74 -4.12 -31.88
C TRP A 345 -23.24 -3.89 -32.10
N MET A 346 -23.62 -3.61 -33.34
CA MET A 346 -25.01 -3.53 -33.78
C MET A 346 -25.26 -4.51 -34.93
N PHE A 347 -26.27 -5.36 -34.77
CA PHE A 347 -26.79 -6.24 -35.81
C PHE A 347 -28.00 -5.55 -36.46
N ILE A 348 -27.86 -5.21 -37.75
CA ILE A 348 -28.92 -4.58 -38.53
C ILE A 348 -29.63 -5.69 -39.32
N THR A 349 -30.80 -6.06 -38.85
CA THR A 349 -31.66 -7.09 -39.44
C THR A 349 -32.67 -6.48 -40.43
N GLN A 350 -33.04 -5.22 -40.21
CA GLN A 350 -33.99 -4.45 -41.02
C GLN A 350 -33.50 -3.00 -41.14
N GLU A 351 -33.74 -2.37 -42.29
CA GLU A 351 -33.48 -0.94 -42.51
C GLU A 351 -34.62 -0.34 -43.33
N ALA A 352 -35.00 0.91 -43.03
CA ALA A 352 -35.93 1.67 -43.84
C ALA A 352 -35.49 3.13 -43.89
N ARG A 353 -35.64 3.77 -45.05
CA ARG A 353 -35.46 5.22 -45.17
C ARG A 353 -36.68 5.92 -44.57
N PHE A 354 -36.42 6.97 -43.81
CA PHE A 354 -37.43 7.76 -43.14
C PHE A 354 -37.02 9.24 -43.14
N GLU A 355 -37.97 10.14 -43.41
CA GLU A 355 -37.72 11.59 -43.42
C GLU A 355 -38.04 12.19 -42.04
N GLY A 356 -37.09 12.04 -41.11
CA GLY A 356 -37.20 12.57 -39.75
C GLY A 356 -36.35 13.83 -39.50
N TYR A 357 -36.56 14.47 -38.35
CA TYR A 357 -35.75 15.60 -37.87
C TYR A 357 -35.37 15.45 -36.39
N LYS A 358 -34.30 16.14 -35.97
CA LYS A 358 -33.79 16.07 -34.59
C LYS A 358 -34.85 16.59 -33.59
N GLY A 359 -35.26 15.71 -32.67
CA GLY A 359 -36.24 16.04 -31.63
C GLY A 359 -37.70 15.72 -31.98
N MET A 360 -37.97 14.99 -33.06
CA MET A 360 -39.32 14.47 -33.34
C MET A 360 -39.74 13.40 -32.32
N ASP A 361 -41.04 13.12 -32.23
CA ASP A 361 -41.57 12.07 -31.35
C ASP A 361 -41.02 10.69 -31.77
N PRO A 362 -40.33 9.95 -30.88
CA PRO A 362 -39.81 8.63 -31.19
C PRO A 362 -40.88 7.62 -31.65
N ALA A 363 -42.15 7.81 -31.27
CA ALA A 363 -43.25 6.97 -31.72
C ALA A 363 -43.54 7.11 -33.23
N GLU A 364 -43.07 8.18 -33.87
CA GLU A 364 -43.20 8.40 -35.31
C GLU A 364 -42.08 7.74 -36.12
N ILE A 365 -41.02 7.26 -35.47
CA ILE A 365 -39.94 6.49 -36.12
C ILE A 365 -40.51 5.13 -36.53
N PRO A 366 -40.20 4.61 -37.74
CA PRO A 366 -40.63 3.29 -38.17
C PRO A 366 -40.33 2.23 -37.13
N GLN A 367 -41.40 1.60 -36.62
CA GLN A 367 -41.30 0.46 -35.72
C GLN A 367 -41.25 -0.81 -36.57
N PHE A 368 -40.20 -1.60 -36.39
CA PHE A 368 -40.04 -2.88 -37.06
C PHE A 368 -40.60 -3.99 -36.19
N GLU A 369 -41.43 -4.84 -36.76
CA GLU A 369 -41.84 -6.07 -36.10
C GLU A 369 -40.77 -7.16 -36.31
N PRO A 370 -40.46 -7.99 -35.30
CA PRO A 370 -39.49 -9.08 -35.43
C PRO A 370 -39.85 -10.03 -36.58
N GLY A 371 -38.89 -10.20 -37.50
CA GLY A 371 -39.00 -11.10 -38.65
C GLY A 371 -38.07 -12.31 -38.54
N ALA A 372 -38.01 -13.09 -39.62
CA ALA A 372 -37.15 -14.28 -39.69
C ALA A 372 -35.65 -13.98 -39.52
N ARG A 373 -35.21 -12.76 -39.88
CA ARG A 373 -33.83 -12.29 -39.70
C ARG A 373 -33.50 -12.06 -38.22
N ASP A 374 -34.43 -11.51 -37.46
CA ASP A 374 -34.29 -11.24 -36.03
C ASP A 374 -34.16 -12.53 -35.22
N VAL A 375 -35.04 -13.50 -35.47
CA VAL A 375 -34.97 -14.85 -34.86
C VAL A 375 -33.64 -15.54 -35.16
N HIS A 376 -33.12 -15.35 -36.37
CA HIS A 376 -31.82 -15.91 -36.75
C HIS A 376 -30.66 -15.24 -36.02
N ALA A 377 -30.67 -13.90 -35.94
CA ALA A 377 -29.66 -13.14 -35.21
C ALA A 377 -29.65 -13.54 -33.71
N GLU A 378 -30.83 -13.65 -33.08
CA GLU A 378 -30.96 -14.12 -31.69
C GLU A 378 -30.32 -15.48 -31.47
N ARG A 379 -30.61 -16.45 -32.35
CA ARG A 379 -30.04 -17.79 -32.26
C ARG A 379 -28.51 -17.76 -32.35
N LEU A 380 -27.95 -16.96 -33.25
CA LEU A 380 -26.50 -16.82 -33.39
C LEU A 380 -25.86 -16.20 -32.14
N LEU A 381 -26.49 -15.18 -31.56
CA LEU A 381 -26.04 -14.56 -30.31
C LEU A 381 -26.04 -15.58 -29.16
N GLN A 382 -27.11 -16.39 -29.06
CA GLN A 382 -27.21 -17.46 -28.07
C GLN A 382 -26.14 -18.55 -28.27
N GLU A 383 -25.92 -19.02 -29.51
CA GLU A 383 -24.86 -19.98 -29.85
C GLU A 383 -23.46 -19.44 -29.54
N ALA A 384 -23.25 -18.13 -29.69
CA ALA A 384 -22.01 -17.44 -29.35
C ALA A 384 -21.85 -17.18 -27.83
N GLY A 385 -22.86 -17.50 -27.02
CA GLY A 385 -22.85 -17.27 -25.57
C GLY A 385 -23.05 -15.81 -25.17
N ILE A 386 -23.51 -14.95 -26.08
CA ILE A 386 -23.80 -13.54 -25.84
C ILE A 386 -25.23 -13.44 -25.29
N LYS A 387 -25.35 -13.01 -24.04
CA LYS A 387 -26.63 -12.97 -23.30
C LYS A 387 -27.13 -11.56 -22.99
N GLU A 388 -26.29 -10.55 -23.21
CA GLU A 388 -26.59 -9.16 -22.96
C GLU A 388 -26.70 -8.44 -24.32
N TYR A 389 -27.93 -8.36 -24.83
CA TYR A 389 -28.27 -7.61 -26.04
C TYR A 389 -29.71 -7.12 -25.94
N GLU A 390 -30.03 -6.08 -26.70
CA GLU A 390 -31.38 -5.59 -26.91
C GLU A 390 -31.61 -5.31 -28.41
N PHE A 391 -32.83 -5.58 -28.89
CA PHE A 391 -33.25 -5.09 -30.20
C PHE A 391 -33.83 -3.70 -30.04
N ALA A 392 -33.27 -2.74 -30.76
CA ALA A 392 -33.73 -1.37 -30.77
C ALA A 392 -33.71 -0.81 -32.21
N ALA A 393 -34.67 0.06 -32.52
CA ALA A 393 -34.61 0.89 -33.71
C ALA A 393 -33.67 2.07 -33.43
N VAL A 394 -32.64 2.23 -34.27
CA VAL A 394 -31.63 3.30 -34.13
C VAL A 394 -31.67 4.17 -35.39
N LEU A 395 -31.63 5.48 -35.21
CA LEU A 395 -31.48 6.44 -36.30
C LEU A 395 -29.99 6.57 -36.63
N ASP A 396 -29.65 6.34 -37.89
CA ASP A 396 -28.28 6.44 -38.44
C ASP A 396 -28.08 7.77 -39.17
#